data_AF-A0A843GKR0-F1
#
_entry.id   AF-A0A843GKR0-F1
#
_cell.length_a   1.000
_cell.length_b   1.000
_cell.length_c   1.000
_cell.angle_alpha   90.00
_cell.angle_beta   90.00
_cell.angle_gamma   90.00
#
_symmetry.space_group_name_H-M   'P 1'
#
loop_
_entity.id
_entity.type
_entity.pdbx_description
1 polymer ?
#
loop_
_entity_poly.entity_id
_entity_poly.type
_entity_poly.pdbx_seq_one_letter_code
_entity_poly.pdbx_strand_id
1 'polypeptide(L)'
;MDDNELKIVILKKCPNCKEEYAITLPVSLYKRIMLRDITHEHIQDILPNYPAWKREAFITGICDKCWEEMFNSFEDIDDNDEELSYDEEDFLCQDPR
;
A
#
# COMPACT_ATOMS: atom_id res chain seq x y z
N MET A 1 3.91 25.55 18.21
CA MET A 1 3.92 24.08 18.07
C MET A 1 2.63 23.65 18.72
N ASP A 2 1.59 23.44 17.92
CA ASP A 2 0.25 23.16 18.43
C ASP A 2 0.17 21.67 18.80
N ASP A 3 0.53 21.37 20.05
CA ASP A 3 0.53 20.04 20.67
C ASP A 3 -0.88 19.46 20.93
N ASN A 4 -1.89 19.90 20.17
CA ASN A 4 -3.28 19.45 20.33
C ASN A 4 -3.92 19.03 18.99
N GLU A 5 -3.16 18.35 18.13
CA GLU A 5 -3.73 17.72 16.94
C GLU A 5 -4.52 16.46 17.34
N LEU A 6 -5.83 16.50 17.11
CA LEU A 6 -6.71 15.36 17.36
C LEU A 6 -6.28 14.17 16.49
N LYS A 7 -6.06 13.03 17.14
CA LYS A 7 -5.72 11.76 16.49
C LYS A 7 -6.94 10.86 16.43
N ILE A 8 -7.08 10.12 15.35
CA ILE A 8 -8.07 9.07 15.18
C ILE A 8 -7.37 7.71 15.13
N VAL A 9 -8.02 6.70 15.69
CA VAL A 9 -7.60 5.29 15.61
C VAL A 9 -8.53 4.58 14.65
N ILE A 10 -7.96 3.99 13.61
CA ILE A 10 -8.68 3.22 12.60
C ILE A 10 -8.36 1.76 12.82
N LEU A 11 -9.40 0.95 13.05
CA LEU A 11 -9.26 -0.50 13.13
C LEU A 11 -9.50 -1.11 11.75
N LYS A 12 -8.58 -1.96 11.31
CA LYS A 12 -8.67 -2.70 10.05
C LYS A 12 -8.37 -4.18 10.31
N LYS A 13 -8.93 -5.04 9.46
CA LYS A 13 -8.63 -6.47 9.43
C LYS A 13 -7.74 -6.77 8.23
N CYS A 14 -6.60 -7.42 8.46
CA CYS A 14 -5.69 -7.79 7.39
C CYS A 14 -6.33 -8.86 6.50
N PRO A 15 -6.38 -8.69 5.16
CA PRO A 15 -6.92 -9.69 4.27
C PRO A 15 -6.05 -10.95 4.19
N ASN A 16 -4.75 -10.87 4.51
CA ASN A 16 -3.81 -11.99 4.49
C ASN A 16 -3.91 -12.85 5.76
N CYS A 17 -3.46 -12.34 6.91
CA CYS A 17 -3.42 -13.10 8.17
C CYS A 17 -4.73 -13.07 8.99
N LYS A 18 -5.72 -12.27 8.58
CA LYS A 18 -7.01 -12.07 9.28
C LYS A 18 -6.91 -11.44 10.67
N GLU A 19 -5.74 -11.01 11.12
CA GLU A 19 -5.57 -10.25 12.36
C GLU A 19 -6.12 -8.82 12.23
N GLU A 20 -6.67 -8.29 13.32
CA GLU A 20 -7.05 -6.88 13.42
C GLU A 20 -5.86 -6.04 13.88
N TYR A 21 -5.70 -4.86 13.28
CA TYR A 21 -4.63 -3.92 13.60
C TYR A 21 -5.14 -2.49 13.58
N ALA A 22 -4.44 -1.62 14.31
CA ALA A 22 -4.82 -0.23 14.53
C ALA A 22 -3.85 0.72 13.82
N ILE A 23 -4.39 1.69 13.09
CA ILE A 23 -3.62 2.77 12.49
C ILE A 23 -4.02 4.08 13.17
N THR A 24 -3.06 4.74 13.81
CA THR A 24 -3.25 6.06 14.41
C THR A 24 -2.68 7.16 13.51
N LEU A 25 -3.51 8.16 13.20
CA LEU A 25 -3.10 9.34 12.44
C LEU A 25 -3.88 10.59 12.85
N PRO A 26 -3.37 11.78 12.53
CA PRO A 26 -4.14 13.01 12.60
C PRO A 26 -5.48 12.95 11.87
N VAL A 27 -6.50 13.59 12.47
CA VAL A 27 -7.83 13.72 11.85
C VAL A 27 -7.75 14.47 10.51
N SER A 28 -6.83 15.43 10.38
CA SER A 28 -6.55 16.20 9.16
C SER A 28 -6.19 15.27 7.98
N LEU A 29 -5.24 14.37 8.20
CA LEU A 29 -4.80 13.38 7.22
C LEU A 29 -5.90 12.35 6.92
N TYR A 30 -6.64 11.90 7.95
CA TYR A 30 -7.73 10.95 7.75
C TYR A 30 -8.80 11.49 6.81
N LYS A 31 -9.18 12.76 6.98
CA LYS A 31 -10.15 13.41 6.08
C LYS A 31 -9.66 13.44 4.64
N ARG A 32 -8.38 13.75 4.40
CA ARG A 32 -7.79 13.72 3.05
C ARG A 32 -7.84 12.32 2.44
N ILE A 33 -7.50 11.29 3.22
CA ILE A 33 -7.58 9.88 2.77
C ILE A 33 -9.01 9.52 2.36
N MET A 34 -10.02 9.91 3.13
CA MET A 34 -11.42 9.61 2.83
C MET A 34 -11.96 10.35 1.60
N LEU A 35 -11.33 11.47 1.23
CA LEU A 35 -11.69 12.27 0.06
C LEU A 35 -10.81 11.97 -1.17
N ARG A 36 -9.88 11.01 -1.08
CA ARG A 36 -8.90 10.75 -2.12
C ARG A 36 -9.53 10.37 -3.47
N ASP A 37 -10.65 9.64 -3.45
CA ASP A 37 -11.31 9.18 -4.67
C ASP A 37 -12.00 10.35 -5.42
N ILE A 38 -12.28 11.45 -4.71
CA ILE A 38 -12.87 12.68 -5.27
C ILE A 38 -11.77 13.66 -5.70
N THR A 39 -10.71 13.77 -4.90
CA THR A 39 -9.60 14.71 -5.12
C THR A 39 -8.53 14.18 -6.07
N HIS A 40 -8.55 12.87 -6.35
CA HIS A 40 -7.53 12.12 -7.08
C HIS A 40 -6.12 12.23 -6.47
N GLU A 41 -6.02 12.56 -5.18
CA GLU A 41 -4.74 12.56 -4.46
C GLU A 41 -4.25 11.13 -4.25
N HIS A 42 -2.96 10.88 -4.49
CA HIS A 42 -2.38 9.58 -4.19
C HIS A 42 -2.00 9.47 -2.70
N ILE A 43 -2.00 8.24 -2.18
CA ILE A 43 -1.72 8.00 -0.76
C ILE A 43 -0.29 8.42 -0.37
N GLN A 44 0.67 8.34 -1.30
CA GLN A 44 2.04 8.79 -1.07
C GLN A 44 2.16 10.31 -0.90
N ASP A 45 1.23 11.08 -1.47
CA ASP A 45 1.21 12.54 -1.33
C ASP A 45 0.52 12.98 -0.04
N ILE A 46 -0.44 12.18 0.44
CA ILE A 46 -1.14 12.43 1.71
C ILE A 46 -0.28 12.01 2.90
N LEU A 47 0.46 10.90 2.77
CA LEU A 47 1.27 10.30 3.82
C LEU A 47 2.77 10.20 3.45
N PRO A 48 3.43 11.31 3.06
CA PRO A 48 4.78 11.26 2.47
C PRO A 48 5.86 10.78 3.45
N ASN A 49 5.71 11.14 4.73
CA ASN A 49 6.68 10.82 5.78
C ASN A 49 6.30 9.56 6.58
N TYR A 50 5.26 8.83 6.16
CA TYR A 50 4.84 7.61 6.83
C TYR A 50 5.51 6.40 6.19
N PRO A 51 5.79 5.35 6.99
CA PRO A 51 6.40 4.12 6.47
C PRO A 51 5.57 3.50 5.36
N ALA A 52 6.23 2.81 4.44
CA ALA A 52 5.60 2.21 3.25
C ALA A 52 4.42 1.30 3.63
N TRP A 53 4.57 0.45 4.65
CA TRP A 53 3.49 -0.43 5.12
C TRP A 53 2.22 0.34 5.52
N LYS A 54 2.34 1.55 6.10
CA LYS A 54 1.15 2.35 6.47
C LYS A 54 0.44 2.88 5.23
N ARG A 55 1.18 3.31 4.21
CA ARG A 55 0.60 3.72 2.93
C ARG A 55 -0.11 2.54 2.27
N GLU A 56 0.53 1.38 2.26
CA GLU A 56 -0.01 0.14 1.71
C GLU A 56 -1.26 -0.33 2.44
N ALA A 57 -1.31 -0.19 3.76
CA ALA A 57 -2.51 -0.47 4.55
C ALA A 57 -3.74 0.37 4.15
N PHE A 58 -3.56 1.54 3.51
CA PHE A 58 -4.65 2.34 2.94
C PHE A 58 -4.95 2.02 1.47
N ILE A 59 -4.11 1.26 0.79
CA ILE A 59 -4.35 0.77 -0.58
C ILE A 59 -5.00 -0.62 -0.51
N THR A 60 -4.32 -1.59 0.09
CA THR A 60 -4.70 -3.01 0.08
C THR A 60 -5.24 -3.51 1.41
N GLY A 61 -4.96 -2.81 2.51
CA GLY A 61 -5.36 -3.23 3.85
C GLY A 61 -4.45 -4.28 4.47
N ILE A 62 -3.29 -4.55 3.89
CA ILE A 62 -2.25 -5.43 4.44
C ILE A 62 -1.66 -4.81 5.71
N CYS A 63 -1.43 -5.63 6.76
CA CYS A 63 -0.79 -5.19 7.99
C CYS A 63 0.75 -5.11 7.85
N ASP A 64 1.42 -4.52 8.84
CA ASP A 64 2.88 -4.38 8.89
C ASP A 64 3.61 -5.72 8.73
N LYS A 65 3.24 -6.75 9.50
CA LYS A 65 3.89 -8.07 9.46
C LYS A 65 3.81 -8.71 8.08
N CYS A 66 2.62 -8.75 7.50
CA CYS A 66 2.43 -9.35 6.17
C CYS A 66 3.11 -8.52 5.08
N TRP A 67 3.17 -7.21 5.23
CA TRP A 67 3.93 -6.36 4.32
C TRP A 67 5.43 -6.68 4.40
N GLU A 68 5.98 -6.79 5.61
CA GLU A 68 7.38 -7.17 5.82
C GLU A 68 7.68 -8.56 5.26
N GLU A 69 6.84 -9.57 5.48
CA GLU A 69 7.03 -10.91 4.90
C GLU A 69 7.07 -10.89 3.37
N MET A 70 6.23 -10.07 2.72
CA MET A 70 6.14 -9.97 1.27
C MET A 70 7.31 -9.20 0.63
N PHE A 71 7.87 -8.21 1.35
CA PHE A 71 8.85 -7.28 0.78
C PHE A 71 10.25 -7.33 1.44
N ASN A 72 10.42 -7.98 2.59
CA ASN A 72 11.73 -8.22 3.23
C ASN A 72 12.25 -9.65 3.01
N SER A 73 11.54 -10.52 2.28
CA SER A 73 12.02 -11.87 1.95
C SER A 73 13.08 -11.91 0.82
N PHE A 74 13.59 -10.75 0.40
CA PHE A 74 14.63 -10.61 -0.64
C PHE A 74 16.07 -10.70 -0.12
N GLU A 75 16.32 -11.22 1.08
CA GLU A 75 17.70 -11.40 1.58
C GLU A 75 18.42 -12.66 1.02
N ASP A 76 17.81 -13.45 0.14
CA ASP A 76 18.44 -14.62 -0.50
C ASP A 76 18.17 -14.68 -2.03
N ILE A 77 18.47 -13.62 -2.79
CA ILE A 77 18.65 -13.75 -4.24
C ILE A 77 20.14 -13.63 -4.54
N ASP A 78 20.77 -14.79 -4.67
CA ASP A 78 22.05 -14.99 -5.36
C ASP A 78 21.95 -14.37 -6.76
N ASP A 79 22.91 -13.49 -7.09
CA ASP A 79 23.02 -12.77 -8.36
C ASP A 79 23.19 -13.75 -9.55
N ASN A 80 22.12 -14.40 -9.98
CA ASN A 80 22.08 -15.11 -11.25
C ASN A 80 21.05 -14.45 -12.16
N ASP A 81 21.58 -13.47 -12.89
CA ASP A 81 20.99 -12.68 -13.96
C ASP A 81 20.43 -13.61 -15.06
N GLU A 82 19.21 -14.13 -14.88
CA GLU A 82 18.50 -14.89 -15.91
C GLU A 82 17.69 -13.92 -16.78
N GLU A 83 18.33 -13.52 -17.88
CA GLU A 83 17.84 -12.64 -18.94
C GLU A 83 16.48 -13.12 -19.49
N LEU A 84 15.38 -12.50 -19.04
CA LEU A 84 14.02 -12.78 -19.53
C LEU A 84 13.84 -12.21 -20.95
N SER A 85 14.00 -13.06 -21.97
CA SER A 85 13.59 -12.75 -23.34
C SER A 85 12.07 -12.81 -23.46
N TYR A 86 11.42 -11.67 -23.65
CA TYR A 86 9.99 -11.61 -23.97
C TYR A 86 9.78 -11.90 -25.46
N ASP A 87 9.12 -13.02 -25.79
CA ASP A 87 8.63 -13.28 -27.15
C ASP A 87 7.41 -12.38 -27.43
N GLU A 88 7.48 -11.54 -28.46
CA GLU A 88 6.51 -10.49 -28.81
C GLU A 88 5.14 -10.98 -29.38
N GLU A 89 4.80 -12.27 -29.34
CA GLU A 89 3.70 -12.80 -30.18
C GLU A 89 2.30 -12.92 -29.53
N ASP A 90 2.08 -12.50 -28.27
CA ASP A 90 0.80 -12.72 -27.57
C ASP A 90 -0.05 -11.45 -27.31
N PHE A 91 -0.11 -10.52 -28.27
CA PHE A 91 -1.05 -9.38 -28.21
C PHE A 91 -1.88 -9.19 -29.48
N LEU A 92 -2.59 -10.24 -29.90
CA LEU A 92 -3.78 -10.07 -30.75
C LEU A 92 -5.04 -10.26 -29.89
N CYS A 93 -5.47 -9.18 -29.24
CA CYS A 93 -6.86 -9.05 -28.79
C CYS A 93 -7.75 -9.12 -30.05
N GLN A 94 -8.33 -10.27 -30.34
CA GLN A 94 -9.36 -10.38 -31.39
C GLN A 94 -10.64 -9.73 -30.88
N ASP A 95 -10.96 -8.55 -31.41
CA ASP A 95 -12.29 -7.96 -31.23
C ASP A 95 -13.37 -8.87 -31.86
N PRO A 96 -14.47 -9.16 -31.15
CA PRO A 96 -15.60 -9.89 -31.72
C PRO A 96 -16.36 -8.98 -32.70
N ARG A 97 -16.58 -9.46 -33.92
CA ARG A 97 -17.54 -8.89 -34.87
C ARG A 97 -18.95 -9.39 -34.60
#